data_AF-A0A7S4SKF8-F1
#
_entry.id   AF-A0A7S4SKF8-F1
#
_cell.length_a   1.000
_cell.length_b   1.000
_cell.length_c   1.000
_cell.angle_alpha   90.00
_cell.angle_beta   90.00
_cell.angle_gamma   90.00
#
_symmetry.space_group_name_H-M   'P 1'
#
loop_
_entity.id
_entity.type
_entity.pdbx_description
1 polymer ?
#
loop_
_entity_poly.entity_id
_entity_poly.type
_entity_poly.pdbx_seq_one_letter_code
_entity_poly.pdbx_strand_id
1 'polypeptide(L)'
;RMKDYNASERIGQLAILLLEKFQSRKYISFVHCCVFGCIRGWNGHIKMSIEPLLSGYQIGMQTGDIQLAMSNAYWYLVDNFISGQLHLAALKRDIKVFGEQMVEYKQMVFH
;
A
#
# COMPACT_ATOMS: atom_id res chain seq x y z
N ARG A 1 12.60 21.74 -5.45
CA ARG A 1 13.28 21.26 -6.69
C ARG A 1 12.95 19.78 -6.87
N MET A 2 11.74 19.45 -7.34
CA MET A 2 11.28 18.07 -7.59
C MET A 2 11.37 17.83 -9.09
N LYS A 3 12.43 17.17 -9.57
CA LYS A 3 12.84 17.26 -10.97
C LYS A 3 12.53 16.05 -11.85
N ASP A 4 11.86 14.99 -11.38
CA ASP A 4 11.62 13.86 -12.30
C ASP A 4 10.46 12.92 -11.91
N TYR A 5 9.23 13.44 -11.93
CA TYR A 5 7.99 12.66 -11.75
C TYR A 5 7.81 11.56 -12.81
N ASN A 6 8.26 11.83 -14.04
CA ASN A 6 8.20 10.87 -15.14
C ASN A 6 9.19 9.72 -14.94
N ALA A 7 10.37 10.00 -14.37
CA ALA A 7 11.35 8.96 -14.07
C ALA A 7 10.85 8.03 -12.95
N SER A 8 10.24 8.58 -11.89
CA SER A 8 9.66 7.76 -10.83
C SER A 8 8.50 6.90 -11.33
N GLU A 9 7.66 7.40 -12.22
CA GLU A 9 6.61 6.60 -12.87
C GLU A 9 7.20 5.43 -13.66
N ARG A 10 8.21 5.67 -14.50
CA ARG A 10 8.89 4.62 -15.27
C ARG A 10 9.52 3.55 -14.38
N ILE A 11 10.16 3.95 -13.29
CA ILE A 11 10.76 3.03 -12.32
C ILE A 11 9.67 2.23 -11.61
N GLY A 12 8.57 2.87 -11.21
CA GLY A 12 7.44 2.18 -10.59
C GLY A 12 6.81 1.13 -11.52
N GLN A 13 6.62 1.48 -12.79
CA GLN A 13 6.12 0.54 -13.80
C GLN A 13 7.08 -0.63 -14.01
N LEU A 14 8.39 -0.36 -14.06
CA LEU A 14 9.40 -1.41 -14.18
C LEU A 14 9.37 -2.36 -12.98
N ALA A 15 9.21 -1.84 -11.76
CA ALA A 15 9.11 -2.67 -10.56
C ALA A 15 7.88 -3.61 -10.61
N ILE A 16 6.73 -3.12 -11.08
CA ILE A 16 5.53 -3.95 -11.30
C ILE A 16 5.80 -5.05 -12.34
N LEU A 17 6.38 -4.70 -13.49
CA LEU A 17 6.70 -5.67 -14.54
C LEU A 17 7.69 -6.75 -14.06
N LEU A 18 8.65 -6.40 -13.21
CA LEU A 18 9.57 -7.35 -12.61
C LEU A 18 8.86 -8.30 -11.65
N LEU A 19 7.89 -7.84 -10.86
CA LEU A 19 7.07 -8.72 -10.01
C LEU A 19 6.33 -9.76 -10.85
N GLU A 20 5.69 -9.32 -11.94
CA GLU A 20 4.94 -10.19 -12.84
C GLU A 20 5.86 -11.22 -13.50
N LYS A 21 7.00 -10.77 -14.03
CA LYS A 21 7.98 -11.63 -14.71
C LYS A 21 8.55 -12.71 -13.82
N PHE A 22 8.90 -12.38 -12.57
CA PHE A 22 9.52 -13.31 -11.63
C PHE A 22 8.52 -14.01 -10.70
N GLN A 23 7.22 -13.70 -10.82
CA GLN A 23 6.14 -14.23 -9.97
C GLN A 23 6.46 -14.15 -8.47
N SER A 24 7.17 -13.08 -8.07
CA SER A 24 7.80 -13.03 -6.75
C SER A 24 6.85 -12.47 -5.71
N ARG A 25 6.00 -13.36 -5.17
CA ARG A 25 4.92 -13.01 -4.24
C ARG A 25 5.40 -12.26 -2.99
N LYS A 26 6.59 -12.61 -2.50
CA LYS A 26 7.21 -11.99 -1.31
C LYS A 26 7.54 -10.49 -1.47
N TYR A 27 7.69 -10.00 -2.70
CA TYR A 27 8.00 -8.59 -2.95
C TYR A 27 6.75 -7.76 -3.31
N ILE A 28 5.57 -8.38 -3.44
CA ILE A 28 4.36 -7.65 -3.85
C ILE A 28 4.00 -6.58 -2.83
N SER A 29 3.99 -6.90 -1.54
CA SER A 29 3.71 -5.94 -0.46
C SER A 29 4.65 -4.73 -0.54
N PHE A 30 5.96 -4.98 -0.68
CA PHE A 30 6.97 -3.92 -0.81
C PHE A 30 6.73 -3.01 -2.02
N VAL A 31 6.65 -3.60 -3.21
CA VAL A 31 6.50 -2.83 -4.45
C VAL A 31 5.18 -2.08 -4.46
N HIS A 32 4.09 -2.69 -3.98
CA HIS A 32 2.81 -2.01 -3.93
C HIS A 32 2.86 -0.79 -3.00
N CYS A 33 3.46 -0.92 -1.82
CA CYS A 33 3.62 0.20 -0.90
C CYS A 33 4.43 1.33 -1.53
N CYS A 34 5.56 1.03 -2.16
CA CYS A 34 6.43 2.04 -2.77
C CYS A 34 5.78 2.70 -3.99
N VAL A 35 5.18 1.92 -4.89
CA VAL A 35 4.66 2.44 -6.16
C VAL A 35 3.32 3.15 -5.92
N PHE A 36 2.37 2.49 -5.26
CA PHE A 36 1.02 3.03 -5.13
C PHE A 36 0.89 4.04 -3.99
N GLY A 37 1.62 3.86 -2.88
CA GLY A 37 1.62 4.79 -1.75
C GLY A 37 2.47 6.05 -1.97
N CYS A 38 3.62 5.93 -2.66
CA CYS A 38 4.57 7.05 -2.74
C CYS A 38 4.71 7.67 -4.14
N ILE A 39 4.42 6.94 -5.22
CA ILE A 39 4.65 7.41 -6.60
C ILE A 39 3.33 7.73 -7.31
N ARG A 40 2.34 6.82 -7.25
CA ARG A 40 1.16 6.87 -8.12
C ARG A 40 0.26 8.07 -7.87
N GLY A 41 0.16 8.53 -6.63
CA GLY A 41 -0.62 9.72 -6.27
C GLY A 41 -0.17 11.02 -6.96
N TRP A 42 1.06 11.07 -7.49
CA TRP A 42 1.60 12.24 -8.17
C TRP A 42 1.42 12.22 -9.69
N ASN A 43 1.23 11.04 -10.28
CA ASN A 43 1.23 10.83 -11.73
C ASN A 43 -0.14 10.35 -12.26
N GLY A 44 -1.15 10.22 -11.41
CA GLY A 44 -2.48 9.79 -11.82
C GLY A 44 -3.51 9.92 -10.71
N HIS A 45 -4.73 9.48 -10.99
CA HIS A 45 -5.79 9.51 -9.99
C HIS A 45 -5.50 8.53 -8.84
N ILE A 46 -5.51 9.04 -7.61
CA ILE A 46 -5.24 8.28 -6.38
C ILE A 46 -6.12 7.02 -6.20
N LYS A 47 -7.29 6.97 -6.83
CA LYS A 47 -8.20 5.80 -6.79
C LYS A 47 -7.56 4.54 -7.38
N MET A 48 -6.63 4.69 -8.33
CA MET A 48 -5.92 3.57 -8.93
C MET A 48 -4.98 2.87 -7.94
N SER A 49 -4.64 3.52 -6.82
CA SER A 49 -3.77 2.96 -5.79
C SER A 49 -4.52 2.11 -4.78
N ILE A 50 -5.84 2.29 -4.64
CA ILE A 50 -6.62 1.69 -3.54
C ILE A 50 -6.63 0.17 -3.59
N GLU A 51 -6.99 -0.42 -4.74
CA GLU A 51 -7.01 -1.89 -4.88
C GLU A 51 -5.61 -2.51 -4.76
N PRO A 52 -4.56 -1.98 -5.43
CA PRO A 52 -3.21 -2.48 -5.25
C PRO A 52 -2.72 -2.40 -3.80
N LEU A 53 -3.01 -1.32 -3.07
CA LEU A 53 -2.62 -1.19 -1.67
C LEU A 53 -3.34 -2.22 -0.79
N LEU A 54 -4.64 -2.44 -1.00
CA LEU A 54 -5.35 -3.50 -0.28
C LEU A 54 -4.77 -4.90 -0.58
N SER A 55 -4.43 -5.16 -1.84
CA SER A 55 -3.74 -6.40 -2.26
C SER A 55 -2.36 -6.53 -1.60
N GLY A 56 -1.59 -5.43 -1.54
CA GLY A 56 -0.29 -5.37 -0.89
C GLY A 56 -0.37 -5.71 0.59
N TYR A 57 -1.38 -5.17 1.30
CA TYR A 57 -1.70 -5.55 2.67
C TYR A 57 -1.97 -7.05 2.79
N GLN A 58 -2.92 -7.60 2.02
CA GLN A 58 -3.30 -9.02 2.10
C GLN A 58 -2.12 -9.95 1.85
N ILE A 59 -1.30 -9.65 0.84
CA ILE A 59 -0.15 -10.48 0.50
C ILE A 59 0.93 -10.35 1.55
N GLY A 60 1.22 -9.13 2.04
CA GLY A 60 2.17 -8.91 3.13
C GLY A 60 1.81 -9.71 4.39
N MET A 61 0.51 -9.72 4.76
CA MET A 61 0.02 -10.55 5.87
C MET A 61 0.27 -12.05 5.62
N GLN A 62 0.02 -12.53 4.40
CA GLN A 62 0.21 -13.94 4.05
C GLN A 62 1.69 -14.35 3.94
N THR A 63 2.58 -13.43 3.59
CA THR A 63 4.02 -13.71 3.46
C THR A 63 4.82 -13.40 4.73
N GLY A 64 4.16 -12.94 5.79
CA GLY A 64 4.79 -12.57 7.06
C GLY A 64 5.50 -11.21 7.05
N ASP A 65 5.30 -10.41 5.99
CA ASP A 65 5.86 -9.06 5.87
C ASP A 65 4.91 -8.04 6.51
N ILE A 66 4.80 -8.12 7.83
CA ILE A 66 3.82 -7.37 8.62
C ILE A 66 4.04 -5.86 8.51
N GLN A 67 5.30 -5.42 8.54
CA GLN A 67 5.60 -3.99 8.48
C GLN A 67 5.11 -3.36 7.17
N LEU A 68 5.35 -4.02 6.04
CA LEU A 68 4.88 -3.51 4.75
C LEU A 68 3.39 -3.77 4.56
N ALA A 69 2.82 -4.84 5.13
CA ALA A 69 1.37 -5.03 5.14
C ALA A 69 0.66 -3.83 5.81
N MET A 70 1.13 -3.44 6.99
CA MET A 70 0.56 -2.31 7.72
C MET A 70 0.80 -0.97 7.04
N SER A 71 1.95 -0.80 6.37
CA SER A 71 2.21 0.38 5.56
C SER A 71 1.25 0.47 4.37
N ASN A 72 0.95 -0.65 3.71
CA ASN A 72 -0.06 -0.70 2.64
C ASN A 72 -1.47 -0.38 3.17
N ALA A 73 -1.86 -0.94 4.33
CA ALA A 73 -3.16 -0.65 4.94
C ALA A 73 -3.28 0.84 5.31
N TYR A 74 -2.22 1.46 5.82
CA TYR A 74 -2.20 2.90 6.10
C TYR A 74 -2.44 3.72 4.82
N TRP A 75 -1.72 3.45 3.74
CA TRP A 75 -1.92 4.16 2.47
C TRP A 75 -3.30 3.91 1.87
N TYR A 76 -3.83 2.68 1.95
CA TYR A 76 -5.20 2.37 1.54
C TYR A 76 -6.23 3.26 2.25
N LEU A 77 -6.08 3.48 3.57
CA LEU A 77 -6.96 4.34 4.34
C LEU A 77 -6.85 5.81 3.92
N VAL A 78 -5.62 6.30 3.72
CA VAL A 78 -5.34 7.66 3.27
C VAL A 78 -5.96 7.90 1.89
N ASP A 79 -5.75 7.00 0.95
CA ASP A 79 -6.24 7.13 -0.42
C ASP A 79 -7.77 7.10 -0.48
N ASN A 80 -8.42 6.27 0.33
CA ASN A 80 -9.87 6.26 0.46
C ASN A 80 -10.43 7.55 1.11
N PHE A 81 -9.73 8.08 2.11
CA PHE A 81 -10.10 9.34 2.75
C PHE A 81 -10.02 10.52 1.76
N ILE A 82 -8.91 10.62 1.02
CA ILE A 82 -8.66 11.71 0.07
C ILE A 82 -9.58 11.60 -1.16
N SER A 83 -9.77 10.40 -1.69
CA SER A 83 -10.57 10.19 -2.89
C SER A 83 -12.08 10.22 -2.66
N GLY A 84 -12.52 10.08 -1.41
CA GLY A 84 -13.94 9.91 -1.06
C GLY A 84 -14.57 8.65 -1.65
N GLN A 85 -13.77 7.64 -2.00
CA GLN A 85 -14.26 6.42 -2.66
C GLN A 85 -15.10 5.54 -1.73
N LEU A 86 -14.74 5.50 -0.44
CA LEU A 86 -15.54 4.85 0.59
C LEU A 86 -16.40 5.86 1.34
N HIS A 87 -17.60 5.41 1.72
CA HIS A 87 -18.42 6.14 2.67
C HIS A 87 -17.73 6.24 4.04
N LEU A 88 -17.84 7.39 4.72
CA LEU A 88 -17.14 7.66 5.97
C LEU A 88 -17.38 6.61 7.06
N ALA A 89 -18.59 6.05 7.16
CA ALA A 89 -18.86 4.99 8.14
C ALA A 89 -18.10 3.69 7.82
N ALA A 90 -17.90 3.35 6.54
CA ALA A 90 -17.09 2.21 6.14
C ALA A 90 -15.62 2.47 6.43
N LEU A 91 -15.11 3.64 6.03
CA LEU A 91 -13.72 4.03 6.31
C LEU A 91 -13.41 4.04 7.81
N LYS A 92 -14.32 4.53 8.65
CA LYS A 92 -14.14 4.51 10.11
C LYS A 92 -14.02 3.09 10.67
N ARG A 93 -14.74 2.12 10.10
CA ARG A 93 -14.60 0.70 10.48
C ARG A 93 -13.23 0.18 10.07
N ASP A 94 -12.80 0.44 8.85
CA ASP A 94 -11.49 -0.03 8.34
C ASP A 94 -10.34 0.58 9.16
N ILE A 95 -10.41 1.87 9.51
CA ILE A 95 -9.44 2.52 10.40
C ILE A 95 -9.35 1.80 11.74
N LYS A 96 -10.51 1.44 12.32
CA LYS A 96 -10.55 0.73 13.60
C LYS A 96 -9.88 -0.64 13.48
N VAL A 97 -10.26 -1.43 12.48
CA VAL A 97 -9.73 -2.79 12.27
C VAL A 97 -8.21 -2.76 12.06
N PHE A 98 -7.72 -1.97 11.10
CA PHE A 98 -6.29 -1.90 10.84
C PHE A 98 -5.52 -1.29 12.02
N GLY A 99 -6.10 -0.32 12.72
CA GLY A 99 -5.52 0.27 13.92
C GLY A 99 -5.33 -0.74 15.06
N GLU A 100 -6.34 -1.56 15.33
CA GLU A 100 -6.26 -2.63 16.34
C GLU A 100 -5.17 -3.66 15.98
N GLN A 101 -5.11 -4.08 14.71
CA GLN A 101 -4.06 -4.99 14.25
C GLN A 101 -2.66 -4.35 14.37
N MET A 102 -2.50 -3.04 14.08
CA MET A 102 -1.20 -2.36 14.21
C MET A 102 -0.72 -2.31 15.66
N VAL A 103 -1.64 -2.18 16.61
CA VAL A 103 -1.32 -2.25 18.04
C VAL A 103 -0.88 -3.66 18.41
N GLU A 104 -1.62 -4.69 17.99
CA GLU A 104 -1.30 -6.09 18.26
C GLU A 104 0.10 -6.46 17.75
N TYR A 105 0.42 -6.13 16.49
CA TYR A 105 1.74 -6.44 15.94
C TYR A 105 2.88 -5.60 16.53
N LYS A 106 2.63 -4.35 16.96
CA LYS A 106 3.64 -3.58 17.70
C LYS A 106 3.98 -4.20 19.05
N GLN A 107 3.05 -4.95 19.67
CA GLN A 107 3.32 -5.66 20.91
C GLN A 107 4.17 -6.93 20.68
N MET A 108 4.09 -7.56 19.51
CA MET A 108 4.86 -8.78 19.20
C MET A 108 6.35 -8.54 18.91
N VAL A 109 6.77 -7.33 18.51
CA VAL A 109 8.16 -7.04 18.11
C VAL A 109 9.09 -6.79 19.32
N PHE A 110 8.55 -6.71 20.54
CA PHE A 110 9.31 -6.43 21.78
C PHE A 110 9.42 -7.61 22.75
N HIS A 111 9.45 -8.85 22.25
CA HIS A 111 9.75 -10.05 23.04
C HIS A 111 10.96 -10.78 22.47
#